data_AF-R8BHV4-F1
#
_entry.id   AF-R8BHV4-F1
#
_cell.length_a   1.000
_cell.length_b   1.000
_cell.length_c   1.000
_cell.angle_alpha   90.00
_cell.angle_beta   90.00
_cell.angle_gamma   90.00
#
_symmetry.space_group_name_H-M   'P 1'
#
loop_
_entity.id
_entity.type
_entity.pdbx_description
1 polymer ?
#
loop_
_entity_poly.entity_id
_entity_poly.type
_entity_poly.pdbx_seq_one_letter_code
_entity_poly.pdbx_strand_id
1 'polypeptide(L)'
;MLSFPIQSFVDTVIMGDPIDPPVLRATENFSIPFLWYAKDPNFDATINFYIAMKNLVLDSTLVPPEQDITLLDWSGGSVGIVMNEQQFHFKGITFKNMDIGLKIDKLFEGTGQGLHFESCRIGVDTSNNNTGFFALIDSSAKDVDVVFNIAASPTAQGSIVLENVKVDNSVGSTVSADGTNVLTGSVARGSSWIWGNVYSPKGHERAEGKLYPASRPQPLIDRSGSYYAVKPPTFQEWDVVNVLNVKDVCGWPVAGDGITDE
;
A
#
# COMPACT_ATOMS: atom_id res chain seq x y z
N MET A 1 -6.67 -21.76 11.02
CA MET A 1 -5.35 -21.82 11.71
C MET A 1 -4.35 -22.38 10.73
N LEU A 2 -3.22 -21.70 10.56
CA LEU A 2 -2.15 -22.03 9.62
C LEU A 2 -0.88 -22.33 10.42
N SER A 3 -0.28 -23.49 10.20
CA SER A 3 1.05 -23.85 10.72
C SER A 3 2.14 -23.76 9.64
N PHE A 4 1.73 -23.48 8.39
CA PHE A 4 2.58 -23.33 7.21
C PHE A 4 2.08 -22.16 6.35
N PRO A 5 2.96 -21.56 5.54
CA PRO A 5 2.61 -20.47 4.62
C PRO A 5 1.59 -20.90 3.55
N ILE A 6 0.80 -19.94 3.10
CA ILE A 6 0.08 -20.01 1.82
C ILE A 6 1.03 -19.58 0.71
N GLN A 7 1.05 -20.31 -0.41
CA GLN A 7 1.80 -19.94 -1.61
C GLN A 7 0.82 -19.65 -2.75
N SER A 8 0.84 -18.43 -3.28
CA SER A 8 0.17 -18.10 -4.54
C SER A 8 1.06 -18.43 -5.73
N PHE A 9 0.46 -18.96 -6.79
CA PHE A 9 1.08 -19.12 -8.09
C PHE A 9 0.49 -18.10 -9.07
N VAL A 10 1.14 -17.89 -10.21
CA VAL A 10 0.56 -17.07 -11.30
C VAL A 10 -0.86 -17.55 -11.63
N ASP A 11 -1.73 -16.61 -11.98
CA ASP A 11 -3.17 -16.82 -12.25
C ASP A 11 -4.01 -17.28 -11.04
N THR A 12 -3.51 -17.11 -9.81
CA THR A 12 -4.25 -17.45 -8.58
C THR A 12 -5.02 -16.26 -8.01
N VAL A 13 -6.33 -16.40 -7.86
CA VAL A 13 -7.19 -15.45 -7.12
C VAL A 13 -7.76 -16.14 -5.88
N ILE A 14 -7.46 -15.61 -4.70
CA ILE A 14 -8.06 -16.07 -3.43
C ILE A 14 -9.08 -15.04 -2.96
N MET A 15 -10.35 -15.43 -2.92
CA MET A 15 -11.46 -14.56 -2.53
C MET A 15 -12.17 -15.13 -1.31
N GLY A 16 -12.12 -14.40 -0.19
CA GLY A 16 -12.96 -14.67 0.97
C GLY A 16 -14.37 -14.10 0.80
N ASP A 17 -15.26 -14.56 1.67
CA ASP A 17 -16.63 -14.04 1.75
C ASP A 17 -16.61 -12.53 2.08
N PRO A 18 -17.25 -11.66 1.27
CA PRO A 18 -17.29 -10.23 1.53
C PRO A 18 -18.16 -9.82 2.73
N ILE A 19 -19.11 -10.66 3.15
CA ILE A 19 -20.02 -10.43 4.28
C ILE A 19 -19.36 -10.89 5.59
N ASP A 20 -18.68 -12.03 5.58
CA ASP A 20 -17.95 -12.59 6.73
C ASP A 20 -16.52 -13.00 6.34
N PRO A 21 -15.57 -12.04 6.24
CA PRO A 21 -14.21 -12.31 5.80
C PRO A 21 -13.51 -13.39 6.63
N PRO A 22 -13.01 -14.48 6.01
CA PRO A 22 -12.35 -15.53 6.76
C PRO A 22 -11.01 -15.05 7.35
N VAL A 23 -10.73 -15.55 8.56
CA VAL A 23 -9.50 -15.26 9.31
C VAL A 23 -8.46 -16.35 9.10
N LEU A 24 -7.38 -15.99 8.42
CA LEU A 24 -6.18 -16.79 8.22
C LEU A 24 -5.20 -16.48 9.36
N ARG A 25 -5.33 -17.25 10.45
CA ARG A 25 -4.54 -17.05 11.67
C ARG A 25 -3.33 -17.98 11.75
N ALA A 26 -2.15 -17.41 11.98
CA ALA A 26 -0.93 -18.15 12.30
C ALA A 26 -1.04 -18.85 13.67
N THR A 27 -0.49 -20.06 13.79
CA THR A 27 -0.40 -20.77 15.08
C THR A 27 0.64 -20.14 16.00
N GLU A 28 0.54 -20.39 17.30
CA GLU A 28 1.52 -19.94 18.31
C GLU A 28 2.97 -20.39 18.00
N ASN A 29 3.14 -21.62 17.47
CA ASN A 29 4.44 -22.17 17.10
C ASN A 29 4.81 -21.95 15.62
N PHE A 30 4.21 -20.96 14.95
CA PHE A 30 4.49 -20.71 13.52
C PHE A 30 5.93 -20.25 13.35
N SER A 31 6.80 -21.08 12.77
CA SER A 31 8.24 -20.79 12.71
C SER A 31 8.73 -20.30 11.34
N ILE A 32 7.84 -20.18 10.36
CA ILE A 32 8.19 -19.75 9.00
C ILE A 32 8.11 -18.22 8.94
N PRO A 33 9.01 -17.52 8.22
CA PRO A 33 9.05 -16.05 8.27
C PRO A 33 7.83 -15.36 7.64
N PHE A 34 7.02 -16.08 6.86
CA PHE A 34 5.89 -15.54 6.13
C PHE A 34 4.65 -16.44 6.27
N LEU A 35 3.49 -15.82 6.47
CA LEU A 35 2.19 -16.46 6.49
C LEU A 35 1.64 -16.67 5.07
N TRP A 36 1.97 -15.77 4.13
CA TRP A 36 1.53 -15.86 2.74
C TRP A 36 2.61 -15.34 1.78
N TYR A 37 3.09 -16.20 0.88
CA TYR A 37 3.90 -15.87 -0.30
C TYR A 37 3.05 -15.51 -1.51
N ALA A 38 3.02 -14.24 -1.91
CA ALA A 38 2.25 -13.77 -3.06
C ALA A 38 3.10 -13.57 -4.33
N LYS A 39 4.35 -14.06 -4.33
CA LYS A 39 5.21 -14.23 -5.49
C LYS A 39 5.31 -15.71 -5.86
N ASP A 40 5.04 -16.05 -7.12
CA ASP A 40 5.32 -17.38 -7.64
C ASP A 40 6.85 -17.62 -7.68
N PRO A 41 7.36 -18.70 -7.05
CA PRO A 41 8.79 -18.98 -7.04
C PRO A 41 9.33 -19.38 -8.42
N ASN A 42 8.47 -19.80 -9.36
CA ASN A 42 8.87 -20.25 -10.69
C ASN A 42 9.08 -19.10 -11.69
N PHE A 43 8.66 -17.89 -11.33
CA PHE A 43 8.68 -16.73 -12.21
C PHE A 43 9.47 -15.58 -11.58
N ASP A 44 10.11 -14.79 -12.44
CA ASP A 44 10.70 -13.53 -12.03
C ASP A 44 9.60 -12.53 -11.64
N ALA A 45 9.93 -11.62 -10.72
CA ALA A 45 8.99 -10.62 -10.22
C ALA A 45 8.35 -9.78 -11.35
N THR A 46 9.11 -9.47 -12.40
CA THR A 46 8.64 -8.69 -13.56
C THR A 46 7.64 -9.42 -14.45
N ILE A 47 7.42 -10.72 -14.24
CA ILE A 47 6.45 -11.53 -14.99
C ILE A 47 5.49 -12.30 -14.08
N ASN A 48 5.43 -11.94 -12.79
CA ASN A 48 4.57 -12.57 -11.78
C ASN A 48 3.18 -11.91 -11.76
N PHE A 49 2.41 -12.11 -12.82
CA PHE A 49 1.13 -11.44 -13.04
C PHE A 49 -0.08 -12.24 -12.54
N TYR A 50 -1.24 -11.58 -12.52
CA TYR A 50 -2.55 -12.19 -12.30
C TYR A 50 -2.72 -12.93 -10.96
N ILE A 51 -2.08 -12.42 -9.91
CA ILE A 51 -2.29 -12.89 -8.54
C ILE A 51 -3.14 -11.86 -7.80
N ALA A 52 -4.21 -12.31 -7.14
CA ALA A 52 -5.05 -11.43 -6.33
C ALA A 52 -5.51 -12.11 -5.04
N MET A 53 -5.69 -11.31 -3.99
CA MET A 53 -6.37 -11.72 -2.77
C MET A 53 -7.37 -10.65 -2.35
N LYS A 54 -8.56 -11.05 -1.89
CA LYS A 54 -9.63 -10.11 -1.51
C LYS A 54 -10.48 -10.68 -0.37
N ASN A 55 -10.95 -9.79 0.52
CA ASN A 55 -11.86 -10.09 1.64
C ASN A 55 -11.30 -11.13 2.62
N LEU A 56 -10.09 -10.91 3.12
CA LEU A 56 -9.40 -11.85 4.01
C LEU A 56 -8.82 -11.07 5.20
N VAL A 57 -8.77 -11.72 6.37
CA VAL A 57 -8.06 -11.21 7.54
C VAL A 57 -6.83 -12.08 7.77
N LEU A 58 -5.64 -11.48 7.78
CA LEU A 58 -4.40 -12.15 8.16
C LEU A 58 -4.12 -11.81 9.63
N ASP A 59 -3.82 -12.82 10.44
CA ASP A 59 -3.77 -12.67 11.89
C ASP A 59 -2.57 -13.41 12.50
N SER A 60 -1.66 -12.67 13.15
CA SER A 60 -0.50 -13.19 13.87
C SER A 60 -0.61 -13.04 15.40
N THR A 61 -1.78 -12.71 15.94
CA THR A 61 -1.95 -12.40 17.37
C THR A 61 -1.60 -13.53 18.34
N LEU A 62 -1.47 -14.77 17.86
CA LEU A 62 -1.00 -15.90 18.66
C LEU A 62 0.51 -16.12 18.60
N VAL A 63 1.22 -15.50 17.65
CA VAL A 63 2.67 -15.59 17.54
C VAL A 63 3.31 -14.76 18.65
N PRO A 64 4.32 -15.28 19.37
CA PRO A 64 5.01 -14.54 20.42
C PRO A 64 5.51 -13.17 19.93
N PRO A 65 5.34 -12.08 20.70
CA PRO A 65 5.73 -10.73 20.27
C PRO A 65 7.23 -10.57 19.94
N GLU A 66 8.08 -11.41 20.51
CA GLU A 66 9.52 -11.41 20.26
C GLU A 66 9.90 -12.10 18.94
N GLN A 67 8.95 -12.77 18.29
CA GLN A 67 9.17 -13.49 17.05
C GLN A 67 8.68 -12.67 15.85
N ASP A 68 9.59 -12.39 14.93
CA ASP A 68 9.24 -11.76 13.67
C ASP A 68 8.38 -12.70 12.80
N ILE A 69 7.26 -12.18 12.30
CA ILE A 69 6.42 -12.83 11.30
C ILE A 69 5.88 -11.82 10.29
N THR A 70 5.89 -12.22 9.03
CA THR A 70 5.22 -11.53 7.94
C THR A 70 3.83 -12.08 7.69
N LEU A 71 2.82 -11.21 7.67
CA LEU A 71 1.49 -11.63 7.27
C LEU A 71 1.36 -11.78 5.76
N LEU A 72 1.83 -10.81 4.98
CA LEU A 72 1.78 -10.85 3.52
C LEU A 72 3.13 -10.52 2.89
N ASP A 73 3.69 -11.50 2.20
CA ASP A 73 4.88 -11.38 1.39
C ASP A 73 4.51 -11.00 -0.04
N TRP A 74 4.27 -9.71 -0.26
CA TRP A 74 4.69 -9.08 -1.53
C TRP A 74 6.11 -8.55 -1.44
N SER A 75 6.66 -8.47 -0.22
CA SER A 75 7.95 -9.08 0.19
C SER A 75 8.35 -8.94 1.71
N GLY A 76 7.48 -8.83 2.76
CA GLY A 76 7.94 -8.93 4.21
C GLY A 76 7.09 -8.40 5.41
N GLY A 77 7.51 -8.73 6.67
CA GLY A 77 6.83 -8.79 8.01
C GLY A 77 7.50 -8.11 9.20
N SER A 78 6.95 -8.11 10.45
CA SER A 78 7.21 -7.15 11.58
C SER A 78 7.01 -5.67 11.16
N VAL A 79 7.57 -5.37 10.00
CA VAL A 79 7.06 -4.57 8.90
C VAL A 79 5.69 -5.05 8.39
N GLY A 80 4.79 -4.15 7.98
CA GLY A 80 3.51 -4.51 7.36
C GLY A 80 3.65 -4.99 5.91
N ILE A 81 4.34 -4.22 5.07
CA ILE A 81 4.72 -4.58 3.70
C ILE A 81 6.18 -4.19 3.48
N VAL A 82 7.01 -5.12 3.00
CA VAL A 82 8.29 -4.80 2.38
C VAL A 82 8.12 -4.82 0.86
N MET A 83 8.78 -3.90 0.15
CA MET A 83 8.65 -3.74 -1.30
C MET A 83 10.01 -3.69 -2.01
N ASN A 84 10.17 -4.52 -3.04
CA ASN A 84 11.31 -4.54 -3.96
C ASN A 84 10.82 -4.71 -5.41
N GLU A 85 10.37 -3.61 -6.02
CA GLU A 85 9.72 -3.63 -7.34
C GLU A 85 10.13 -2.45 -8.22
N GLN A 86 9.61 -2.39 -9.44
CA GLN A 86 9.81 -1.23 -10.33
C GLN A 86 8.84 -0.08 -9.99
N GLN A 87 7.53 -0.33 -10.05
CA GLN A 87 6.52 0.66 -9.72
C GLN A 87 5.32 0.05 -9.00
N PHE A 88 4.75 0.78 -8.02
CA PHE A 88 3.57 0.31 -7.28
C PHE A 88 2.68 1.45 -6.79
N HIS A 89 1.36 1.19 -6.74
CA HIS A 89 0.38 2.09 -6.15
C HIS A 89 -0.34 1.39 -4.99
N PHE A 90 -0.04 1.82 -3.77
CA PHE A 90 -0.70 1.38 -2.54
C PHE A 90 -1.94 2.24 -2.31
N LYS A 91 -3.12 1.62 -2.14
CA LYS A 91 -4.37 2.36 -2.02
C LYS A 91 -5.23 1.85 -0.88
N GLY A 92 -5.57 2.72 0.07
CA GLY A 92 -6.52 2.42 1.14
C GLY A 92 -6.05 1.37 2.15
N ILE A 93 -4.73 1.27 2.40
CA ILE A 93 -4.15 0.30 3.33
C ILE A 93 -4.05 0.91 4.72
N THR A 94 -4.45 0.15 5.74
CA THR A 94 -4.25 0.51 7.15
C THR A 94 -3.16 -0.37 7.75
N PHE A 95 -2.14 0.25 8.31
CA PHE A 95 -1.07 -0.37 9.07
C PHE A 95 -1.29 -0.05 10.54
N LYS A 96 -1.39 -1.08 11.40
CA LYS A 96 -1.69 -0.90 12.82
C LYS A 96 -0.86 -1.82 13.70
N ASN A 97 -0.27 -1.29 14.76
CA ASN A 97 0.51 -2.04 15.76
C ASN A 97 1.71 -2.77 15.15
N MET A 98 2.51 -2.05 14.34
CA MET A 98 3.65 -2.62 13.60
C MET A 98 4.89 -1.78 13.84
N ASP A 99 6.08 -2.38 13.76
CA ASP A 99 7.31 -1.61 13.89
C ASP A 99 7.48 -0.66 12.69
N ILE A 100 7.31 -1.17 11.47
CA ILE A 100 7.32 -0.37 10.23
C ILE A 100 6.05 -0.66 9.43
N GLY A 101 5.32 0.34 8.95
CA GLY A 101 4.15 0.10 8.09
C GLY A 101 4.56 -0.43 6.71
N LEU A 102 5.25 0.42 5.95
CA LEU A 102 5.70 0.16 4.59
C LEU A 102 7.21 0.40 4.47
N LYS A 103 7.99 -0.66 4.27
CA LYS A 103 9.43 -0.58 4.04
C LYS A 103 9.73 -0.73 2.55
N ILE A 104 10.42 0.23 1.96
CA ILE A 104 10.81 0.17 0.54
C ILE A 104 12.26 -0.25 0.43
N ASP A 105 12.50 -1.52 0.16
CA ASP A 105 13.84 -2.07 -0.09
C ASP A 105 14.36 -1.66 -1.47
N LYS A 106 13.48 -1.57 -2.47
CA LYS A 106 13.73 -0.95 -3.77
C LYS A 106 12.41 -0.56 -4.45
N LEU A 107 12.36 0.63 -5.03
CA LEU A 107 11.26 1.04 -5.89
C LEU A 107 11.73 2.16 -6.83
N PHE A 108 11.39 2.13 -8.11
CA PHE A 108 11.65 3.28 -8.98
C PHE A 108 10.59 4.36 -8.75
N GLU A 109 9.32 3.97 -8.69
CA GLU A 109 8.20 4.88 -8.48
C GLU A 109 7.11 4.28 -7.58
N GLY A 110 6.81 4.98 -6.47
CA GLY A 110 5.74 4.60 -5.55
C GLY A 110 4.70 5.69 -5.36
N THR A 111 3.45 5.29 -5.20
CA THR A 111 2.40 6.16 -4.67
C THR A 111 1.64 5.45 -3.56
N GLY A 112 1.53 6.07 -2.39
CA GLY A 112 0.61 5.71 -1.33
C GLY A 112 -0.57 6.67 -1.30
N GLN A 113 -1.77 6.20 -1.66
CA GLN A 113 -3.01 6.98 -1.64
C GLN A 113 -3.93 6.48 -0.52
N GLY A 114 -4.31 7.37 0.40
CA GLY A 114 -5.25 7.02 1.47
C GLY A 114 -4.71 5.95 2.41
N LEU A 115 -3.41 6.01 2.73
CA LEU A 115 -2.80 5.10 3.70
C LEU A 115 -3.07 5.60 5.12
N HIS A 116 -3.28 4.67 6.03
CA HIS A 116 -3.51 4.97 7.45
C HIS A 116 -2.46 4.24 8.29
N PHE A 117 -1.73 4.97 9.13
CA PHE A 117 -0.75 4.42 10.05
C PHE A 117 -1.22 4.68 11.49
N GLU A 118 -1.31 3.65 12.33
CA GLU A 118 -1.74 3.76 13.72
C GLU A 118 -0.84 2.91 14.64
N SER A 119 -0.28 3.52 15.70
CA SER A 119 0.55 2.79 16.68
C SER A 119 1.73 2.08 15.99
N CYS A 120 2.50 2.83 15.21
CA CYS A 120 3.68 2.35 14.49
C CYS A 120 4.94 3.10 14.90
N ARG A 121 6.12 2.46 14.93
CA ARG A 121 7.37 3.22 15.08
C ARG A 121 7.67 4.03 13.81
N ILE A 122 7.61 3.40 12.63
CA ILE A 122 7.76 4.07 11.33
C ILE A 122 6.54 3.81 10.44
N GLY A 123 6.00 4.84 9.79
CA GLY A 123 4.96 4.69 8.76
C GLY A 123 5.52 4.13 7.45
N VAL A 124 6.33 4.95 6.74
CA VAL A 124 7.04 4.59 5.50
C VAL A 124 8.54 4.73 5.72
N ASP A 125 9.31 3.69 5.41
CA ASP A 125 10.77 3.69 5.51
C ASP A 125 11.44 3.55 4.13
N THR A 126 12.19 4.58 3.73
CA THR A 126 13.04 4.60 2.52
C THR A 126 14.47 5.03 2.86
N SER A 127 14.91 4.82 4.11
CA SER A 127 16.21 5.27 4.62
C SER A 127 17.42 4.53 4.02
N ASN A 128 17.20 3.42 3.31
CA ASN A 128 18.23 2.69 2.58
C ASN A 128 18.71 3.39 1.29
N ASN A 129 18.11 4.53 0.91
CA ASN A 129 18.41 5.28 -0.30
C ASN A 129 18.25 4.50 -1.62
N ASN A 130 17.40 3.48 -1.65
CA ASN A 130 17.18 2.63 -2.83
C ASN A 130 15.79 2.82 -3.46
N THR A 131 15.09 3.89 -3.08
CA THR A 131 13.85 4.35 -3.71
C THR A 131 14.14 5.50 -4.67
N GLY A 132 13.62 5.47 -5.89
CA GLY A 132 13.70 6.58 -6.84
C GLY A 132 12.79 7.73 -6.41
N PHE A 133 11.48 7.48 -6.42
CA PHE A 133 10.46 8.44 -6.01
C PHE A 133 9.33 7.80 -5.19
N PHE A 134 8.79 8.52 -4.21
CA PHE A 134 7.57 8.13 -3.52
C PHE A 134 6.63 9.32 -3.22
N ALA A 135 5.37 9.24 -3.66
CA ALA A 135 4.32 10.18 -3.28
C ALA A 135 3.44 9.59 -2.18
N LEU A 136 3.25 10.30 -1.07
CA LEU A 136 2.27 9.98 -0.03
C LEU A 136 1.15 11.01 -0.06
N ILE A 137 -0.03 10.60 -0.53
CA ILE A 137 -1.18 11.47 -0.74
C ILE A 137 -2.39 11.01 0.07
N ASP A 138 -3.18 11.97 0.56
CA ASP A 138 -4.48 11.73 1.23
C ASP A 138 -4.40 10.76 2.43
N SER A 139 -3.23 10.65 3.04
CA SER A 139 -2.91 9.66 4.06
C SER A 139 -2.98 10.25 5.46
N SER A 140 -3.04 9.40 6.48
CA SER A 140 -3.06 9.85 7.87
C SER A 140 -2.20 9.01 8.80
N ALA A 141 -1.73 9.63 9.88
CA ALA A 141 -1.00 8.95 10.95
C ALA A 141 -1.47 9.39 12.33
N LYS A 142 -1.49 8.43 13.26
CA LYS A 142 -1.79 8.61 14.69
C LYS A 142 -0.91 7.68 15.50
N ASP A 143 -0.35 8.17 16.59
CA ASP A 143 0.52 7.37 17.48
C ASP A 143 1.69 6.76 16.68
N VAL A 144 2.41 7.62 15.95
CA VAL A 144 3.53 7.21 15.08
C VAL A 144 4.78 8.02 15.40
N ASP A 145 5.91 7.36 15.67
CA ASP A 145 7.14 8.10 15.98
C ASP A 145 7.63 8.89 14.75
N VAL A 146 7.70 8.25 13.59
CA VAL A 146 8.08 8.87 12.30
C VAL A 146 7.16 8.42 11.17
N VAL A 147 6.40 9.32 10.55
CA VAL A 147 5.51 8.97 9.43
C VAL A 147 6.28 8.59 8.17
N PHE A 148 7.31 9.35 7.82
CA PHE A 148 8.16 9.06 6.66
C PHE A 148 9.64 9.21 7.02
N ASN A 149 10.39 8.11 7.01
CA ASN A 149 11.82 8.08 7.28
C ASN A 149 12.60 8.02 5.95
N ILE A 150 13.43 9.01 5.67
CA ILE A 150 14.19 9.13 4.41
C ILE A 150 15.71 9.20 4.65
N ALA A 151 16.47 8.80 3.63
CA ALA A 151 17.93 8.77 3.66
C ALA A 151 18.60 10.16 3.52
N ALA A 152 17.83 11.23 3.30
CA ALA A 152 18.34 12.58 3.02
C ALA A 152 19.33 12.67 1.83
N SER A 153 19.16 11.83 0.80
CA SER A 153 20.01 11.84 -0.39
C SER A 153 20.15 13.24 -0.98
N PRO A 154 21.34 13.65 -1.47
CA PRO A 154 21.54 14.92 -2.17
C PRO A 154 21.21 14.83 -3.67
N THR A 155 20.79 13.66 -4.17
CA THR A 155 20.53 13.40 -5.60
C THR A 155 19.04 13.18 -5.87
N ALA A 156 18.63 13.00 -7.14
CA ALA A 156 17.22 12.71 -7.45
C ALA A 156 16.71 11.41 -6.80
N GLN A 157 17.59 10.49 -6.43
CA GLN A 157 17.26 9.29 -5.64
C GLN A 157 16.68 9.67 -4.28
N GLY A 158 15.62 8.99 -3.87
CA GLY A 158 14.94 9.19 -2.59
C GLY A 158 14.03 10.41 -2.59
N SER A 159 13.57 10.85 -3.76
CA SER A 159 12.67 12.00 -3.85
C SER A 159 11.31 11.65 -3.27
N ILE A 160 10.74 12.54 -2.46
CA ILE A 160 9.42 12.33 -1.87
C ILE A 160 8.51 13.56 -2.02
N VAL A 161 7.22 13.28 -2.15
CA VAL A 161 6.16 14.29 -2.15
C VAL A 161 5.10 13.88 -1.13
N LEU A 162 4.76 14.79 -0.22
CA LEU A 162 3.63 14.64 0.69
C LEU A 162 2.55 15.65 0.33
N GLU A 163 1.30 15.21 0.21
CA GLU A 163 0.16 16.10 -0.05
C GLU A 163 -1.10 15.65 0.70
N ASN A 164 -1.73 16.56 1.44
CA ASN A 164 -2.89 16.26 2.29
C ASN A 164 -2.62 15.08 3.26
N VAL A 165 -1.44 15.10 3.92
CA VAL A 165 -1.04 14.14 4.94
C VAL A 165 -1.42 14.67 6.30
N LYS A 166 -2.33 13.97 6.99
CA LYS A 166 -2.90 14.38 8.28
C LYS A 166 -2.24 13.63 9.43
N VAL A 167 -1.69 14.36 10.39
CA VAL A 167 -1.10 13.78 11.59
C VAL A 167 -1.78 14.40 12.82
N ASP A 168 -1.92 13.62 13.89
CA ASP A 168 -2.40 14.14 15.18
C ASP A 168 -1.24 14.52 16.11
N ASN A 169 -1.57 14.96 17.33
CA ASN A 169 -0.59 15.44 18.29
C ASN A 169 0.28 14.32 18.91
N SER A 170 -0.05 13.04 18.66
CA SER A 170 0.75 11.92 19.14
C SER A 170 1.85 11.51 18.15
N VAL A 171 1.87 12.11 16.95
CA VAL A 171 2.93 11.87 15.98
C VAL A 171 4.20 12.63 16.34
N GLY A 172 5.33 11.93 16.43
CA GLY A 172 6.63 12.52 16.75
C GLY A 172 7.17 13.40 15.62
N SER A 173 7.29 12.83 14.42
CA SER A 173 7.76 13.52 13.21
C SER A 173 6.98 13.08 11.99
N THR A 174 6.68 14.02 11.10
CA THR A 174 6.04 13.70 9.81
C THR A 174 7.08 13.28 8.78
N VAL A 175 8.26 13.92 8.77
CA VAL A 175 9.40 13.47 7.99
C VAL A 175 10.67 13.57 8.82
N SER A 176 11.38 12.45 8.93
CA SER A 176 12.76 12.39 9.42
C SER A 176 13.70 12.12 8.26
N ALA A 177 14.73 12.96 8.12
CA ALA A 177 15.75 12.85 7.09
C ALA A 177 17.10 12.60 7.77
N ASP A 178 17.67 11.40 7.55
CA ASP A 178 18.92 10.95 8.18
C ASP A 178 18.94 11.17 9.71
N GLY A 179 17.84 10.75 10.37
CA GLY A 179 17.66 10.88 11.82
C GLY A 179 17.31 12.29 12.30
N THR A 180 17.24 13.29 11.42
CA THR A 180 16.86 14.66 11.75
C THR A 180 15.41 14.93 11.37
N ASN A 181 14.60 15.41 12.31
CA ASN A 181 13.23 15.82 12.01
C ASN A 181 13.21 17.08 11.13
N VAL A 182 12.70 16.94 9.90
CA VAL A 182 12.66 18.02 8.90
C VAL A 182 11.23 18.49 8.59
N LEU A 183 10.22 17.73 9.01
CA LEU A 183 8.82 18.16 8.99
C LEU A 183 8.07 17.63 10.21
N THR A 184 7.34 18.52 10.88
CA THR A 184 6.39 18.17 11.94
C THR A 184 5.01 18.75 11.60
N GLY A 185 3.95 18.07 12.05
CA GLY A 185 2.58 18.48 11.79
C GLY A 185 2.07 18.12 10.39
N SER A 186 0.80 18.43 10.14
CA SER A 186 0.11 18.00 8.91
C SER A 186 0.60 18.78 7.68
N VAL A 187 0.64 18.11 6.53
CA VAL A 187 0.71 18.79 5.24
C VAL A 187 -0.71 19.09 4.78
N ALA A 188 -1.08 20.38 4.79
CA ALA A 188 -2.41 20.80 4.41
C ALA A 188 -2.69 20.54 2.93
N ARG A 189 -3.97 20.31 2.61
CA ARG A 189 -4.45 20.36 1.23
C ARG A 189 -4.17 21.73 0.62
N GLY A 190 -3.87 21.75 -0.67
CA GLY A 190 -3.53 22.97 -1.40
C GLY A 190 -2.02 23.22 -1.46
N SER A 191 -1.24 22.38 -0.78
CA SER A 191 0.22 22.41 -0.81
C SER A 191 0.81 21.00 -0.84
N SER A 192 1.91 20.85 -1.56
CA SER A 192 2.76 19.65 -1.53
C SER A 192 4.08 19.99 -0.84
N TRP A 193 4.47 19.18 0.13
CA TRP A 193 5.81 19.23 0.72
C TRP A 193 6.74 18.33 -0.11
N ILE A 194 7.90 18.85 -0.51
CA ILE A 194 8.79 18.16 -1.45
C ILE A 194 10.21 18.05 -0.90
N TRP A 195 10.78 16.85 -1.02
CA TRP A 195 12.22 16.60 -0.94
C TRP A 195 12.68 16.03 -2.28
N GLY A 196 13.47 16.76 -3.06
CA GLY A 196 13.87 16.36 -4.42
C GLY A 196 14.03 17.55 -5.36
N ASN A 197 14.22 17.29 -6.65
CA ASN A 197 14.41 18.35 -7.64
C ASN A 197 13.06 18.90 -8.11
N VAL A 198 12.93 20.23 -8.15
CA VAL A 198 11.74 20.95 -8.59
C VAL A 198 12.09 21.82 -9.80
N TYR A 199 11.19 21.83 -10.78
CA TYR A 199 11.37 22.55 -12.04
C TYR A 199 10.22 23.52 -12.26
N SER A 200 10.53 24.70 -12.80
CA SER A 200 9.57 25.73 -13.16
C SER A 200 10.02 26.46 -14.43
N PRO A 201 9.15 27.26 -15.07
CA PRO A 201 9.57 28.13 -16.17
C PRO A 201 10.69 29.12 -15.82
N LYS A 202 10.92 29.39 -14.53
CA LYS A 202 11.95 30.32 -14.03
C LYS A 202 13.28 29.64 -13.71
N GLY A 203 13.35 28.31 -13.79
CA GLY A 203 14.54 27.54 -13.45
C GLY A 203 14.22 26.30 -12.61
N HIS A 204 15.28 25.66 -12.11
CA HIS A 204 15.21 24.47 -11.28
C HIS A 204 15.90 24.72 -9.93
N GLU A 205 15.45 24.02 -8.91
CA GLU A 205 16.08 24.00 -7.59
C GLU A 205 15.94 22.61 -6.97
N ARG A 206 16.68 22.36 -5.89
CA ARG A 206 16.41 21.22 -5.02
C ARG A 206 15.59 21.69 -3.82
N ALA A 207 14.43 21.08 -3.64
CA ALA A 207 13.62 21.23 -2.45
C ALA A 207 14.13 20.27 -1.36
N GLU A 208 14.41 20.82 -0.18
CA GLU A 208 14.79 20.05 1.01
C GLU A 208 13.75 20.34 2.09
N GLY A 209 12.50 19.98 1.78
CA GLY A 209 11.36 20.21 2.64
C GLY A 209 10.64 21.54 2.47
N LYS A 210 10.56 22.04 1.23
CA LYS A 210 9.78 23.24 0.90
C LYS A 210 8.34 22.86 0.52
N LEU A 211 7.40 23.75 0.83
CA LEU A 211 6.00 23.66 0.40
C LEU A 211 5.81 24.37 -0.95
N TYR A 212 5.09 23.72 -1.85
CA TYR A 212 4.70 24.27 -3.16
C TYR A 212 3.17 24.24 -3.29
N PRO A 213 2.54 25.22 -3.96
CA PRO A 213 1.11 25.19 -4.23
C PRO A 213 0.71 23.95 -5.02
N ALA A 214 -0.39 23.30 -4.61
CA ALA A 214 -0.94 22.12 -5.26
C ALA A 214 -2.43 22.35 -5.55
N SER A 215 -2.83 22.29 -6.82
CA SER A 215 -4.23 22.47 -7.22
C SER A 215 -4.90 21.11 -7.42
N ARG A 216 -6.13 20.98 -6.91
CA ARG A 216 -6.98 19.80 -7.16
C ARG A 216 -8.23 20.20 -7.93
N PRO A 217 -8.43 19.70 -9.16
CA PRO A 217 -9.67 19.92 -9.88
C PRO A 217 -10.86 19.33 -9.10
N GLN A 218 -11.92 20.13 -8.91
CA GLN A 218 -13.13 19.72 -8.18
C GLN A 218 -13.74 18.39 -8.67
N PRO A 219 -13.74 18.05 -9.97
CA PRO A 219 -14.27 16.77 -10.44
C PRO A 219 -13.47 15.54 -10.02
N LEU A 220 -12.21 15.70 -9.59
CA LEU A 220 -11.33 14.59 -9.22
C LEU A 220 -11.34 14.29 -7.72
N ILE A 221 -12.02 15.11 -6.92
CA ILE A 221 -12.05 14.97 -5.46
C ILE A 221 -13.45 14.66 -4.92
N ASP A 222 -13.48 13.88 -3.85
CA ASP A 222 -14.70 13.55 -3.11
C ASP A 222 -15.13 14.67 -2.15
N ARG A 223 -16.20 14.44 -1.38
CA ARG A 223 -16.72 15.42 -0.41
C ARG A 223 -15.77 15.71 0.75
N SER A 224 -14.88 14.77 1.08
CA SER A 224 -13.80 15.02 2.04
C SER A 224 -12.72 15.92 1.44
N GLY A 225 -12.64 15.96 0.10
CA GLY A 225 -11.67 16.66 -0.75
C GLY A 225 -10.38 15.88 -0.99
N SER A 226 -10.38 14.58 -0.67
CA SER A 226 -9.38 13.62 -1.13
C SER A 226 -9.67 13.22 -2.58
N TYR A 227 -8.67 12.73 -3.31
CA TYR A 227 -8.89 12.16 -4.64
C TYR A 227 -9.78 10.92 -4.54
N TYR A 228 -10.67 10.73 -5.52
CA TYR A 228 -11.57 9.59 -5.53
C TYR A 228 -10.81 8.26 -5.42
N ALA A 229 -11.24 7.46 -4.45
CA ALA A 229 -10.80 6.08 -4.26
C ALA A 229 -12.01 5.15 -4.29
N VAL A 230 -12.23 4.51 -5.44
CA VAL A 230 -13.32 3.54 -5.60
C VAL A 230 -12.81 2.16 -5.21
N LYS A 231 -13.45 1.55 -4.21
CA LYS A 231 -13.19 0.14 -3.87
C LYS A 231 -13.77 -0.74 -4.98
N PRO A 232 -13.05 -1.78 -5.45
CA PRO A 232 -13.62 -2.72 -6.41
C PRO A 232 -14.89 -3.35 -5.83
N PRO A 233 -16.04 -3.26 -6.51
CA PRO A 233 -17.32 -3.76 -5.97
C PRO A 233 -17.22 -5.26 -5.65
N THR A 234 -17.94 -5.67 -4.61
CA THR A 234 -18.15 -7.09 -4.26
C THR A 234 -19.54 -7.56 -4.67
N PHE A 235 -20.47 -6.64 -4.94
CA PHE A 235 -21.89 -6.92 -5.20
C PHE A 235 -22.57 -7.73 -4.09
N GLN A 236 -22.04 -7.66 -2.86
CA GLN A 236 -22.52 -8.41 -1.69
C GLN A 236 -23.97 -8.09 -1.31
N GLU A 237 -24.50 -6.96 -1.79
CA GLU A 237 -25.88 -6.53 -1.61
C GLU A 237 -26.87 -7.21 -2.57
N TRP A 238 -26.39 -7.98 -3.54
CA TRP A 238 -27.20 -8.65 -4.56
C TRP A 238 -27.28 -10.15 -4.31
N ASP A 239 -28.46 -10.73 -4.56
CA ASP A 239 -28.66 -12.18 -4.54
C ASP A 239 -28.23 -12.81 -5.88
N VAL A 240 -27.97 -14.12 -5.90
CA VAL A 240 -27.67 -14.84 -7.14
C VAL A 240 -28.75 -14.67 -8.21
N VAL A 241 -30.02 -14.47 -7.82
CA VAL A 241 -31.10 -14.18 -8.77
C VAL A 241 -30.95 -12.84 -9.50
N ASN A 242 -30.08 -11.95 -9.02
CA ASN A 242 -29.73 -10.70 -9.67
C ASN A 242 -28.52 -10.83 -10.60
N VAL A 243 -27.89 -12.01 -10.66
CA VAL A 243 -26.74 -12.28 -11.52
C VAL A 243 -27.22 -12.99 -12.79
N LEU A 244 -26.99 -12.36 -13.94
CA LEU A 244 -27.19 -13.01 -15.24
C LEU A 244 -25.90 -13.71 -15.65
N ASN A 245 -25.92 -15.05 -15.70
CA ASN A 245 -24.85 -15.79 -16.35
C ASN A 245 -25.01 -15.67 -17.87
N VAL A 246 -24.04 -15.06 -18.55
CA VAL A 246 -24.07 -14.86 -20.00
C VAL A 246 -24.22 -16.17 -20.78
N LYS A 247 -23.77 -17.30 -20.22
CA LYS A 247 -23.90 -18.62 -20.85
C LYS A 247 -25.32 -19.21 -20.81
N ASP A 248 -26.18 -18.68 -19.95
CA ASP A 248 -27.52 -19.22 -19.68
C ASP A 248 -28.65 -18.36 -20.28
N VAL A 249 -28.31 -17.33 -21.08
CA VAL A 249 -29.29 -16.43 -21.68
C VAL A 249 -30.03 -17.12 -22.83
N CYS A 250 -31.33 -17.37 -22.63
CA CYS A 250 -32.16 -18.02 -23.63
C CYS A 250 -32.18 -17.24 -24.96
N GLY A 251 -31.84 -17.91 -26.06
CA GLY A 251 -31.81 -17.33 -27.41
C GLY A 251 -30.51 -16.59 -27.76
N TRP A 252 -29.58 -16.45 -26.80
CA TRP A 252 -28.31 -15.74 -26.97
C TRP A 252 -27.17 -16.59 -26.41
N PRO A 253 -26.77 -17.68 -27.10
CA PRO A 253 -25.76 -18.60 -26.59
C PRO A 253 -24.38 -17.95 -26.60
N VAL A 254 -23.75 -17.86 -25.43
CA VAL A 254 -22.35 -17.43 -25.25
C VAL A 254 -21.53 -18.66 -24.86
N ALA A 255 -20.59 -19.09 -25.70
CA ALA A 255 -19.82 -20.34 -25.51
C ALA A 255 -18.66 -20.17 -24.50
N GLY A 256 -17.99 -19.02 -24.56
CA GLY A 256 -16.73 -18.69 -23.90
C GLY A 256 -15.56 -19.55 -24.38
N ASP A 257 -15.57 -20.01 -25.63
CA ASP A 257 -14.58 -20.95 -26.17
C ASP A 257 -13.47 -20.28 -27.01
N GLY A 258 -13.61 -18.99 -27.31
CA GLY A 258 -12.67 -18.23 -28.13
C GLY A 258 -12.69 -18.59 -29.62
N ILE A 259 -13.73 -19.29 -30.09
CA ILE A 259 -13.88 -19.75 -31.48
C ILE A 259 -15.26 -19.36 -32.02
N THR A 260 -16.32 -19.61 -31.25
CA THR A 260 -17.70 -19.29 -31.62
C THR A 260 -17.90 -17.77 -31.55
N ASP A 261 -18.61 -17.21 -32.53
CA ASP A 261 -19.01 -15.80 -32.54
C ASP A 261 -20.16 -15.58 -31.53
N GLU A 262 -20.07 -14.55 -30.69
CA GLU A 262 -20.92 -14.32 -29.50
C GLU A 262 -21.62 -12.95 -29.52
#